data_AF-A0A257N1Y2-F1
#
_entry.id   AF-A0A257N1Y2-F1
#
_cell.length_a   1.000
_cell.length_b   1.000
_cell.length_c   1.000
_cell.angle_alpha   90.00
_cell.angle_beta   90.00
_cell.angle_gamma   90.00
#
_symmetry.space_group_name_H-M   'P 1'
#
loop_
_entity.id
_entity.type
_entity.pdbx_description
1 polymer ?
#
loop_
_entity_poly.entity_id
_entity_poly.type
_entity_poly.pdbx_seq_one_letter_code
_entity_poly.pdbx_strand_id
1 'polypeptide(L)'
;ISALTHTPIKQGFAITGSINQYGEVQAIGGVNEKIEGFFRLCKARGLDGQHAVIIPVANKRNLMLKQEVIDAVAQDLFAVYAVSTVHETLELLTGQTVGVMDEAGNYPEDSINFKAISRLKEIAELEDDDDKEEGEKAV
;
A
#
# COMPACT_ATOMS: atom_id res chain seq x y z
N ILE A 1 -8.55 -0.21 1.28
CA ILE A 1 -8.13 -1.59 0.93
C ILE A 1 -7.79 -2.40 2.18
N SER A 2 -6.71 -2.10 2.93
CA SER A 2 -6.38 -2.85 4.16
C SER A 2 -7.54 -2.92 5.17
N ALA A 3 -8.17 -1.79 5.48
CA ALA A 3 -9.34 -1.75 6.39
C ALA A 3 -10.54 -2.57 5.88
N LEU A 4 -10.80 -2.54 4.57
CA LEU A 4 -11.87 -3.32 3.94
C LEU A 4 -11.56 -4.83 4.00
N THR A 5 -10.34 -5.22 3.68
CA THR A 5 -9.93 -6.64 3.58
C THR A 5 -9.46 -7.23 4.90
N HIS A 6 -9.48 -6.45 5.98
CA HIS A 6 -8.85 -6.77 7.27
C HIS A 6 -7.40 -7.26 7.15
N THR A 7 -6.68 -6.84 6.09
CA THR A 7 -5.32 -7.28 5.82
C THR A 7 -4.32 -6.39 6.55
N PRO A 8 -3.46 -6.94 7.43
CA PRO A 8 -2.45 -6.17 8.15
C PRO A 8 -1.40 -5.60 7.19
N ILE A 9 -0.80 -4.47 7.58
CA ILE A 9 0.27 -3.82 6.82
C ILE A 9 1.52 -3.63 7.68
N LYS A 10 2.69 -3.72 7.06
CA LYS A 10 4.00 -3.53 7.67
C LYS A 10 4.16 -2.08 8.14
N GLN A 11 4.20 -1.90 9.46
CA GLN A 11 4.34 -0.57 10.09
C GLN A 11 5.76 0.00 10.01
N GLY A 12 6.76 -0.83 9.69
CA GLY A 12 8.13 -0.38 9.43
C GLY A 12 8.28 0.39 8.11
N PHE A 13 7.22 0.46 7.30
CA PHE A 13 7.25 1.05 5.97
C PHE A 13 6.54 2.40 6.00
N ALA A 14 7.21 3.45 5.53
CA ALA A 14 6.56 4.70 5.14
C ALA A 14 6.27 4.69 3.64
N ILE A 15 5.25 5.44 3.23
CA ILE A 15 4.88 5.62 1.83
C ILE A 15 4.65 7.09 1.54
N THR A 16 5.12 7.55 0.38
CA THR A 16 4.70 8.82 -0.20
C THR A 16 4.47 8.67 -1.69
N GLY A 17 3.45 9.35 -2.23
CA GLY A 17 3.11 9.30 -3.64
C GLY A 17 1.74 9.93 -3.88
N SER A 18 1.47 10.25 -5.15
CA SER A 18 0.12 10.52 -5.65
C SER A 18 -0.28 9.38 -6.58
N ILE A 19 -1.58 9.16 -6.79
CA ILE A 19 -2.09 8.18 -7.74
C ILE A 19 -3.11 8.83 -8.67
N ASN A 20 -3.17 8.37 -9.92
CA ASN A 20 -4.29 8.69 -10.82
C ASN A 20 -5.38 7.62 -10.78
N GLN A 21 -6.46 7.83 -11.53
CA GLN A 21 -7.59 6.91 -11.63
C GLN A 21 -7.24 5.53 -12.21
N TYR A 22 -6.12 5.41 -12.92
CA TYR A 22 -5.62 4.14 -13.45
C TYR A 22 -4.73 3.40 -12.44
N GLY A 23 -4.51 3.97 -11.25
CA GLY A 23 -3.65 3.40 -10.22
C GLY A 23 -2.16 3.59 -10.48
N GLU A 24 -1.78 4.47 -11.41
CA GLU A 24 -0.39 4.81 -11.68
C GLU A 24 0.14 5.81 -10.64
N VAL A 25 1.34 5.56 -10.13
CA VAL A 25 1.97 6.38 -9.10
C VAL A 25 2.70 7.56 -9.75
N GLN A 26 2.42 8.75 -9.25
CA GLN A 26 2.91 10.02 -9.78
C GLN A 26 3.96 10.66 -8.88
N ALA A 27 4.84 11.45 -9.50
CA ALA A 27 5.90 12.16 -8.81
C ALA A 27 5.36 13.13 -7.75
N ILE A 28 6.13 13.27 -6.66
CA ILE A 28 5.86 14.20 -5.58
C ILE A 28 7.02 15.17 -5.38
N GLY A 29 6.74 16.30 -4.72
CA GLY A 29 7.76 17.22 -4.22
C GLY A 29 8.34 16.76 -2.88
N GLY A 30 9.59 17.16 -2.61
CA GLY A 30 10.26 16.94 -1.34
C GLY A 30 10.59 15.47 -1.02
N VAL A 31 10.95 14.68 -2.03
CA VAL A 31 11.19 13.23 -1.85
C VAL A 31 12.34 12.93 -0.89
N ASN A 32 13.42 13.72 -0.95
CA ASN A 32 14.60 13.53 -0.11
C ASN A 32 14.27 13.81 1.36
N GLU A 33 13.59 14.92 1.63
CA GLU A 33 13.19 15.36 2.96
C GLU A 33 12.24 14.37 3.63
N LYS A 34 11.35 13.74 2.83
CA LYS A 34 10.43 12.71 3.30
C LYS A 34 11.16 11.42 3.66
N ILE A 35 12.08 10.96 2.81
CA ILE A 35 12.90 9.77 3.09
C ILE A 35 13.75 10.00 4.35
N GLU A 36 14.47 11.13 4.41
CA GLU A 36 15.34 11.46 5.54
C GLU A 36 14.57 11.71 6.84
N GLY A 37 13.35 12.26 6.74
CA GLY A 37 12.44 12.41 7.86
C GLY A 37 12.11 11.08 8.51
N PHE A 38 11.68 10.10 7.71
CA PHE A 38 11.37 8.76 8.19
C PHE A 38 12.62 8.03 8.70
N PHE A 39 13.72 8.08 7.93
CA PHE A 39 14.99 7.48 8.33
C PHE A 39 15.47 7.93 9.71
N ARG A 40 15.40 9.23 10.01
CA ARG A 40 15.79 9.76 11.34
C ARG A 40 14.93 9.18 12.47
N LEU A 41 13.63 9.01 12.24
CA LEU A 41 12.74 8.38 13.22
C LEU A 41 13.10 6.92 13.45
N CYS A 42 13.34 6.15 12.39
CA CYS A 42 13.76 4.76 12.48
C CYS A 42 15.11 4.62 13.18
N LYS A 43 16.08 5.46 12.80
CA LYS A 43 17.40 5.52 13.43
C LYS A 43 17.33 5.81 14.93
N ALA A 44 16.46 6.73 15.35
CA ALA A 44 16.24 7.02 16.77
C ALA A 44 15.59 5.86 17.54
N ARG A 45 14.86 4.97 16.85
CA ARG A 45 14.22 3.78 17.43
C ARG A 45 15.07 2.50 17.31
N GLY A 46 16.19 2.58 16.60
CA GLY A 46 17.03 1.43 16.24
C GLY A 46 16.68 0.90 14.86
N LEU A 47 17.67 0.89 13.96
CA LEU A 47 17.55 0.24 12.66
C LEU A 47 17.78 -1.27 12.82
N ASP A 48 16.91 -2.05 12.19
CA ASP A 48 16.85 -3.51 12.30
C ASP A 48 16.69 -4.20 10.92
N GLY A 49 16.77 -3.45 9.83
CA GLY A 49 16.56 -3.94 8.46
C GLY A 49 15.09 -4.09 8.04
N GLN A 50 14.13 -3.81 8.92
CA GLN A 50 12.70 -3.91 8.61
C GLN A 50 12.08 -2.57 8.21
N HIS A 51 12.89 -1.51 8.14
CA HIS A 51 12.46 -0.15 7.88
C HIS A 51 12.62 0.22 6.40
N ALA A 52 11.58 0.76 5.78
CA ALA A 52 11.63 1.13 4.37
C ALA A 52 10.78 2.35 4.01
N VAL A 53 11.11 3.02 2.90
CA VAL A 53 10.26 4.05 2.28
C VAL A 53 9.88 3.66 0.87
N ILE A 54 8.59 3.68 0.57
CA ILE A 54 8.05 3.50 -0.78
C ILE A 54 7.86 4.88 -1.43
N ILE A 55 8.43 5.08 -2.62
CA ILE A 55 8.39 6.33 -3.39
C ILE A 55 7.94 6.10 -4.84
N PRO A 56 7.51 7.13 -5.58
CA PRO A 56 7.25 7.04 -7.01
C PRO A 56 8.53 6.74 -7.81
N VAL A 57 8.44 5.85 -8.79
CA VAL A 57 9.54 5.58 -9.74
C VAL A 57 10.00 6.85 -10.46
N ALA A 58 9.07 7.76 -10.75
CA ALA A 58 9.34 9.05 -11.39
C ALA A 58 10.25 9.97 -10.56
N ASN A 59 10.34 9.74 -9.25
CA ASN A 59 11.22 10.49 -8.35
C ASN A 59 12.64 9.92 -8.25
N LYS A 60 12.95 8.74 -8.83
CA LYS A 60 14.31 8.15 -8.78
C LYS A 60 15.38 9.15 -9.21
N ARG A 61 15.13 9.90 -10.29
CA ARG A 61 16.05 10.93 -10.82
C ARG A 61 16.27 12.13 -9.89
N ASN A 62 15.42 12.30 -8.87
CA ASN A 62 15.48 13.41 -7.93
C ASN A 62 16.19 13.03 -6.61
N LEU A 63 16.58 11.76 -6.45
CA LEU A 63 17.21 11.28 -5.24
C LEU A 63 18.62 11.86 -5.08
N MET A 64 18.80 12.60 -3.99
CA MET A 64 20.04 13.22 -3.54
C MET A 64 20.09 13.07 -2.02
N LEU A 65 20.17 11.82 -1.56
CA LEU A 65 20.09 11.45 -0.14
C LEU A 65 21.43 11.67 0.57
N LYS A 66 21.38 12.02 1.87
CA LYS A 66 22.58 12.05 2.71
C LYS A 66 23.30 10.70 2.75
N GLN A 67 24.62 10.76 2.91
CA GLN A 67 25.49 9.59 2.99
C GLN A 67 25.03 8.59 4.06
N GLU A 68 24.56 9.05 5.22
CA GLU A 68 24.09 8.14 6.28
C GLU A 68 22.91 7.26 5.87
N VAL A 69 22.04 7.73 4.96
CA VAL A 69 20.93 6.93 4.43
C VAL A 69 21.47 5.91 3.44
N ILE A 70 22.41 6.33 2.58
CA ILE A 70 23.07 5.45 1.61
C ILE A 70 23.81 4.33 2.33
N ASP A 71 24.55 4.65 3.38
CA ASP A 71 25.32 3.67 4.17
C ASP A 71 24.41 2.66 4.87
N ALA A 72 23.26 3.11 5.41
CA ALA A 72 22.29 2.22 6.03
C ALA A 72 21.62 1.29 5.01
N VAL A 73 21.35 1.80 3.80
CA VAL A 73 20.84 0.98 2.69
C VAL A 73 21.88 -0.05 2.24
N ALA A 74 23.15 0.35 2.13
CA ALA A 74 24.24 -0.55 1.76
C ALA A 74 24.52 -1.64 2.80
N GLN A 75 24.08 -1.44 4.05
CA GLN A 75 24.19 -2.40 5.16
C GLN A 75 22.91 -3.21 5.39
N ASP A 76 21.92 -3.12 4.49
CA ASP A 76 20.61 -3.78 4.62
C ASP A 76 19.83 -3.38 5.89
N LEU A 77 20.13 -2.21 6.47
CA LEU A 77 19.48 -1.69 7.68
C LEU A 77 18.24 -0.83 7.37
N PHE A 78 18.12 -0.35 6.13
CA PHE A 78 17.03 0.48 5.64
C PHE A 78 16.83 0.26 4.14
N ALA A 79 15.61 0.40 3.62
CA ALA A 79 15.35 0.24 2.18
C ALA A 79 14.58 1.42 1.57
N VAL A 80 14.82 1.68 0.29
CA VAL A 80 14.01 2.61 -0.50
C VAL A 80 13.45 1.87 -1.71
N TYR A 81 12.15 1.63 -1.72
CA TYR A 81 11.46 0.97 -2.83
C TYR A 81 10.82 2.02 -3.73
N ALA A 82 10.96 1.85 -5.03
CA ALA A 82 10.41 2.77 -6.01
C ALA A 82 9.41 2.03 -6.90
N VAL A 83 8.17 2.52 -6.91
CA VAL A 83 7.02 1.83 -7.50
C VAL A 83 6.37 2.66 -8.60
N SER A 84 5.77 1.98 -9.56
CA SER A 84 5.05 2.57 -10.70
C SER A 84 3.54 2.51 -10.52
N THR A 85 3.05 1.57 -9.71
CA THR A 85 1.61 1.34 -9.51
C THR A 85 1.24 1.17 -8.05
N VAL A 86 -0.04 1.42 -7.73
CA VAL A 86 -0.60 1.15 -6.40
C VAL A 86 -0.58 -0.35 -6.05
N HIS A 87 -0.55 -1.23 -7.05
CA HIS A 87 -0.49 -2.68 -6.85
C HIS A 87 0.85 -3.08 -6.21
N GLU A 88 1.97 -2.65 -6.80
CA GLU A 88 3.32 -2.89 -6.25
C GLU A 88 3.43 -2.38 -4.80
N THR A 89 2.82 -1.23 -4.52
CA THR A 89 2.75 -0.66 -3.17
C THR A 89 2.04 -1.58 -2.19
N LEU A 90 0.86 -2.08 -2.56
CA LEU A 90 0.06 -2.98 -1.73
C LEU A 90 0.80 -4.28 -1.45
N GLU A 91 1.49 -4.85 -2.45
CA GLU A 91 2.29 -6.06 -2.27
C GLU A 91 3.43 -5.85 -1.27
N LEU A 92 4.15 -4.72 -1.36
CA LEU A 92 5.21 -4.39 -0.40
C LEU A 92 4.67 -4.25 1.02
N LEU A 93 3.57 -3.52 1.20
CA LEU A 93 2.97 -3.21 2.50
C LEU A 93 2.34 -4.45 3.16
N THR A 94 1.73 -5.33 2.39
CA THR A 94 0.98 -6.48 2.93
C THR A 94 1.77 -7.78 2.90
N GLY A 95 2.78 -7.89 2.03
CA GLY A 95 3.48 -9.14 1.74
C GLY A 95 2.64 -10.17 1.00
N GLN A 96 1.50 -9.77 0.42
CA GLN A 96 0.58 -10.65 -0.32
C GLN A 96 0.47 -10.19 -1.76
N THR A 97 0.23 -11.13 -2.67
CA THR A 97 -0.04 -10.84 -4.08
C THR A 97 -1.35 -10.07 -4.23
N VAL A 98 -1.37 -9.01 -5.01
CA VAL A 98 -2.61 -8.23 -5.21
C VAL A 98 -3.63 -9.00 -6.05
N GLY A 99 -3.14 -9.76 -7.05
CA GLY A 99 -3.95 -10.53 -8.00
C GLY A 99 -4.59 -9.68 -9.09
N VAL A 100 -4.51 -10.16 -10.32
CA VAL A 100 -5.06 -9.50 -11.52
C VAL A 100 -6.35 -10.21 -11.92
N MET A 101 -7.31 -9.45 -12.42
CA MET A 101 -8.57 -10.00 -12.93
C MET A 101 -8.32 -10.82 -14.20
N ASP A 102 -8.90 -12.02 -14.27
CA ASP A 102 -8.88 -12.86 -15.47
C ASP A 102 -9.95 -12.45 -16.49
N GLU A 103 -9.97 -13.11 -17.65
CA GLU A 103 -10.95 -12.84 -18.72
C GLU A 103 -12.40 -13.12 -18.30
N ALA A 104 -12.61 -13.96 -17.28
CA ALA A 104 -13.92 -14.29 -16.73
C ALA A 104 -14.36 -13.31 -15.62
N GLY A 105 -13.54 -12.30 -15.31
CA GLY A 105 -13.84 -11.29 -14.30
C GLY A 105 -13.50 -11.71 -12.86
N ASN A 106 -12.75 -12.80 -12.68
CA ASN A 106 -12.41 -13.34 -11.37
C ASN A 106 -10.99 -12.93 -10.95
N TYR A 107 -10.79 -12.82 -9.63
CA TYR A 107 -9.47 -12.65 -9.03
C TYR A 107 -9.01 -13.97 -8.39
N PRO A 108 -7.70 -14.25 -8.33
CA PRO A 108 -7.19 -15.42 -7.62
C PRO A 108 -7.60 -15.42 -6.14
N GLU A 109 -8.07 -16.55 -5.60
CA GLU A 109 -8.69 -16.64 -4.27
C GLU A 109 -7.80 -16.13 -3.11
N ASP A 110 -6.48 -16.34 -3.21
CA ASP A 110 -5.53 -15.92 -2.17
C ASP A 110 -5.10 -14.44 -2.29
N SER A 111 -5.65 -13.69 -3.25
CA SER A 111 -5.21 -12.33 -3.56
C SER A 111 -5.94 -11.25 -2.74
N ILE A 112 -5.31 -10.08 -2.63
CA ILE A 112 -5.91 -8.91 -1.97
C ILE A 112 -7.17 -8.45 -2.68
N ASN A 113 -7.17 -8.43 -4.02
CA ASN A 113 -8.31 -8.01 -4.80
C ASN A 113 -9.49 -8.99 -4.67
N PHE A 114 -9.24 -10.30 -4.57
CA PHE A 114 -10.30 -11.26 -4.25
C PHE A 114 -10.94 -10.95 -2.91
N LYS A 115 -10.13 -10.78 -1.84
CA LYS A 115 -10.65 -10.40 -0.50
C LYS A 115 -11.44 -9.10 -0.53
N ALA A 116 -11.00 -8.11 -1.31
CA ALA A 116 -11.69 -6.83 -1.42
C ALA A 116 -13.07 -6.97 -2.08
N ILE A 117 -13.15 -7.70 -3.19
CA ILE A 117 -14.40 -7.93 -3.90
C ILE A 117 -15.35 -8.81 -3.08
N SER A 118 -14.86 -9.88 -2.45
CA SER A 118 -15.68 -10.73 -1.59
C SER A 118 -16.28 -9.93 -0.44
N ARG A 119 -15.48 -9.07 0.22
CA ARG A 119 -16.00 -8.21 1.28
C ARG A 119 -17.04 -7.20 0.78
N LEU A 120 -16.83 -6.60 -0.40
CA LEU A 120 -17.80 -5.66 -0.96
C LEU A 120 -19.13 -6.34 -1.30
N LYS A 121 -19.10 -7.59 -1.79
CA LYS A 121 -20.30 -8.40 -2.02
C LYS A 121 -21.04 -8.67 -0.71
N GLU A 122 -20.33 -9.10 0.34
CA GLU A 122 -20.94 -9.30 1.67
C GLU A 122 -21.59 -8.03 2.21
N ILE A 123 -20.96 -6.86 2.03
CA ILE A 123 -21.53 -5.59 2.48
C ILE A 123 -22.80 -5.25 1.69
N ALA A 124 -22.79 -5.44 0.36
CA ALA A 124 -23.96 -5.18 -0.47
C ALA A 124 -25.13 -6.12 -0.15
N GLU A 125 -24.87 -7.40 0.14
CA GLU A 125 -25.90 -8.37 0.54
C GLU A 125 -26.55 -8.00 1.88
N LEU A 126 -25.80 -7.43 2.83
CA LEU A 126 -26.35 -6.96 4.10
C LEU A 126 -27.28 -5.76 3.92
N GLU A 127 -26.94 -4.81 3.05
CA GLU A 127 -27.81 -3.67 2.73
C GLU A 127 -29.13 -4.12 2.10
N ASP A 128 -29.08 -5.10 1.19
CA ASP A 128 -30.28 -5.67 0.55
C ASP A 128 -31.20 -6.39 1.54
N ASP A 129 -30.66 -6.97 2.62
CA ASP A 129 -31.45 -7.65 3.65
C ASP A 129 -32.05 -6.67 4.66
N ASP A 130 -31.31 -5.62 5.03
CA ASP A 130 -31.82 -4.54 5.88
C ASP A 130 -33.00 -3.80 5.20
N ASP A 131 -32.89 -3.51 3.89
CA ASP A 131 -33.97 -2.88 3.11
C ASP A 131 -35.24 -3.76 3.03
N LYS A 132 -35.09 -5.10 2.97
CA LYS A 132 -36.23 -6.04 3.00
C LYS A 132 -36.90 -6.07 4.36
N GLU A 133 -36.12 -6.06 5.45
CA GLU A 133 -36.68 -6.05 6.81
C GLU A 133 -37.41 -4.74 7.15
N GLU A 134 -36.93 -3.59 6.68
CA GLU A 134 -37.63 -2.31 6.83
C GLU A 134 -38.93 -2.26 6.02
N GLY A 135 -38.92 -2.84 4.80
CA GLY A 135 -40.10 -2.98 3.96
C GLY A 135 -41.19 -3.87 4.57
N GLU A 136 -40.83 -4.96 5.25
CA GLU A 136 -41.80 -5.83 5.94
C GLU A 136 -42.36 -5.22 7.24
N LYS A 137 -41.59 -4.41 7.97
CA LYS A 137 -42.06 -3.73 9.19
C LYS A 137 -42.94 -2.50 8.92
N ALA A 138 -42.91 -1.97 7.70
CA ALA A 138 -43.70 -0.82 7.28
C ALA A 138 -45.09 -1.16 6.69
N VAL A 139 -45.47 -2.45 6.66
CA VAL A 139 -46.76 -2.96 6.12
C VAL A 139 -47.69 -3.43 7.23
#